data_AF-A0A1V3WIW7-F1
#
_entry.id   AF-A0A1V3WIW7-F1
#
_cell.length_a   1.000
_cell.length_b   1.000
_cell.length_c   1.000
_cell.angle_alpha   90.00
_cell.angle_beta   90.00
_cell.angle_gamma   90.00
#
_symmetry.space_group_name_H-M   'P 1'
#
loop_
_entity.id
_entity.type
_entity.pdbx_description
1 polymer ?
#
loop_
_entity_poly.entity_id
_entity_poly.type
_entity_poly.pdbx_seq_one_letter_code
_entity_poly.pdbx_strand_id
1 'polypeptide(L)' 'MILRRSVDPDRPLSEYGLDSLGNLELRTRIETEVGIRCSPTDVTTVRDFADYLCEKLAVKETIR' A
#
# COMPACT_ATOMS: atom_id res chain seq x y z
N MET A 1 6.73 -16.75 15.12
CA MET A 1 8.08 -16.32 14.73
C MET A 1 7.94 -15.39 13.54
N ILE A 2 7.97 -14.07 13.76
CA ILE A 2 7.89 -13.09 12.67
C ILE A 2 9.32 -12.95 12.13
N LEU A 3 9.59 -13.44 10.92
CA LEU A 3 10.86 -13.18 10.24
C LEU A 3 11.00 -11.65 10.10
N ARG A 4 11.89 -11.03 10.90
CA ARG A 4 12.31 -9.63 10.74
C ARG A 4 13.26 -9.47 9.55
N ARG A 5 12.92 -10.04 8.39
CA ARG A 5 13.53 -9.64 7.14
C ARG A 5 13.04 -8.21 6.90
N SER A 6 13.94 -7.24 6.87
CA SER A 6 13.59 -5.89 6.41
C SER A 6 12.94 -5.99 5.04
N VAL A 7 11.71 -5.49 4.94
CA VAL A 7 11.05 -5.29 3.66
C VAL A 7 11.68 -4.05 3.06
N ASP A 8 12.42 -4.25 1.97
CA ASP A 8 12.85 -3.16 1.10
C ASP A 8 11.60 -2.53 0.48
N PRO A 9 11.34 -1.22 0.75
CA PRO A 9 10.12 -0.56 0.34
C PRO A 9 10.08 -0.23 -1.15
N ASP A 10 11.24 -0.25 -1.83
CA ASP A 10 11.40 0.01 -3.26
C ASP A 10 11.31 -1.29 -4.08
N ARG A 11 11.32 -2.44 -3.40
CA ARG A 11 11.21 -3.75 -4.03
C ARG A 11 9.73 -4.10 -4.32
N PRO A 12 9.42 -4.60 -5.52
CA PRO A 12 8.07 -5.05 -5.85
C PRO A 12 7.56 -6.11 -4.88
N LEU A 13 6.30 -5.99 -4.45
CA LEU A 13 5.68 -6.94 -3.53
C LEU A 13 5.64 -8.37 -4.08
N SER A 14 5.52 -8.53 -5.40
CA SER A 14 5.58 -9.83 -6.06
C SER A 14 6.94 -10.54 -5.91
N GLU A 15 8.05 -9.82 -5.76
CA GLU A 15 9.36 -10.43 -5.47
C GLU A 15 9.46 -10.99 -4.04
N TYR A 16 8.54 -10.62 -3.16
CA TYR A 16 8.40 -11.23 -1.84
C TYR A 16 7.54 -12.49 -1.86
N GLY A 17 7.07 -12.93 -3.03
CA GLY A 17 6.12 -14.03 -3.17
C GLY A 17 4.68 -13.61 -2.87
N LEU A 18 4.36 -12.31 -2.98
CA LEU A 18 3.00 -11.83 -2.83
C LEU A 18 2.26 -11.95 -4.16
N ASP A 19 1.31 -12.89 -4.22
CA ASP A 19 0.44 -13.09 -5.38
C ASP A 19 -0.57 -11.94 -5.54
N SER A 20 -1.24 -11.89 -6.70
CA SER A 20 -2.25 -10.86 -7.00
C SER A 20 -3.37 -10.75 -5.96
N LEU A 21 -3.82 -11.89 -5.40
CA LEU A 21 -4.82 -11.89 -4.32
C LEU A 21 -4.26 -11.31 -3.01
N GLY A 22 -3.01 -11.64 -2.67
CA GLY A 22 -2.33 -11.10 -1.49
C GLY A 22 -2.15 -9.58 -1.60
N ASN A 23 -1.81 -9.08 -2.79
CA ASN A 23 -1.76 -7.66 -3.09
C ASN A 23 -3.13 -6.98 -2.90
N LEU A 24 -4.21 -7.60 -3.41
CA LEU A 24 -5.56 -7.07 -3.27
C LEU A 24 -6.02 -7.00 -1.80
N GLU A 25 -5.76 -8.05 -1.02
CA GLU A 25 -6.12 -8.12 0.40
C GLU A 25 -5.34 -7.09 1.24
N LEU A 26 -4.01 -6.99 1.02
CA LEU A 26 -3.15 -6.01 1.69
C LEU A 26 -3.68 -4.60 1.47
N ARG A 27 -3.97 -4.28 0.22
CA ARG A 27 -4.50 -3.00 -0.19
C ARG A 27 -5.87 -2.72 0.42
N THR A 28 -6.79 -3.68 0.33
CA THR A 28 -8.16 -3.53 0.87
C THR A 28 -8.14 -3.26 2.36
N ARG A 29 -7.25 -3.94 3.10
CA ARG A 29 -7.05 -3.71 4.53
C ARG A 29 -6.58 -2.30 4.82
N ILE A 30 -5.53 -1.84 4.13
CA ILE A 30 -4.98 -0.50 4.34
C ILE A 30 -5.97 0.59 3.91
N GLU A 31 -6.68 0.41 2.79
CA GLU A 31 -7.78 1.28 2.36
C GLU A 31 -8.87 1.41 3.43
N THR A 32 -9.24 0.28 4.05
CA THR A 32 -10.26 0.23 5.11
C THR A 32 -9.76 0.91 6.39
N GLU A 33 -8.52 0.68 6.77
CA GLU A 33 -7.91 1.24 7.99
C GLU A 33 -7.69 2.76 7.87
N VAL A 34 -7.23 3.22 6.71
CA VAL A 34 -6.97 4.64 6.42
C VAL A 34 -8.27 5.38 6.01
N GLY A 35 -9.31 4.64 5.60
CA GLY A 35 -10.59 5.19 5.18
C GLY A 35 -10.49 5.95 3.86
N ILE A 36 -9.74 5.40 2.90
CA ILE A 36 -9.60 5.94 1.54
C ILE A 36 -9.88 4.85 0.49
N ARG A 37 -10.22 5.26 -0.74
CA ARG A 37 -10.36 4.35 -1.89
C ARG A 37 -9.24 4.63 -2.88
N CYS A 38 -8.54 3.60 -3.32
CA CYS A 38 -7.46 3.74 -4.30
C CYS A 38 -7.88 3.10 -5.64
N SER A 39 -7.22 3.46 -6.76
CA SER A 39 -7.37 2.76 -8.06
C SER A 39 -6.39 1.59 -8.23
N PRO A 40 -6.79 0.37 -8.66
CA PRO A 40 -6.02 -0.88 -8.55
C PRO A 40 -4.64 -0.89 -9.22
N THR A 41 -4.34 0.08 -10.08
CA THR A 41 -3.31 -0.04 -11.11
C THR A 41 -1.93 0.51 -10.73
N ASP A 42 -1.80 1.36 -9.71
CA ASP A 42 -0.60 2.21 -9.58
C ASP A 42 0.36 1.83 -8.44
N VAL A 43 0.09 0.75 -7.70
CA VAL A 43 0.85 0.43 -6.47
C VAL A 43 1.49 -0.94 -6.59
N THR A 44 2.81 -0.97 -6.80
CA THR A 44 3.59 -2.21 -6.94
C THR A 44 4.60 -2.41 -5.81
N THR A 45 4.96 -1.32 -5.13
CA THR A 45 5.91 -1.28 -4.02
C THR A 45 5.26 -0.71 -2.76
N VAL A 46 5.91 -0.90 -1.60
CA VAL A 46 5.46 -0.28 -0.35
C VAL A 46 5.61 1.24 -0.42
N ARG A 47 6.67 1.73 -1.09
CA ARG A 47 6.89 3.16 -1.29
C ARG A 47 5.79 3.79 -2.13
N ASP A 48 5.44 3.22 -3.29
CA ASP A 48 4.34 3.73 -4.12
C ASP A 48 3.05 3.82 -3.32
N PHE A 49 2.79 2.82 -2.46
CA PHE A 49 1.58 2.84 -1.66
C PHE A 49 1.59 3.95 -0.62
N ALA A 50 2.74 4.13 0.06
CA ALA A 50 2.91 5.15 1.07
C ALA A 50 2.79 6.56 0.48
N ASP A 51 3.43 6.82 -0.67
CA ASP A 51 3.31 8.09 -1.40
C ASP A 51 1.85 8.33 -1.81
N TYR A 52 1.18 7.34 -2.39
CA TYR A 52 -0.23 7.45 -2.75
C TYR A 52 -1.13 7.78 -1.55
N LEU A 53 -0.90 7.11 -0.40
CA LEU A 53 -1.62 7.38 0.83
C LEU A 53 -1.37 8.80 1.33
N CYS A 54 -0.11 9.24 1.32
CA CYS A 54 0.28 10.61 1.70
C CYS A 54 -0.42 11.65 0.82
N GLU A 55 -0.41 11.47 -0.50
CA GLU A 55 -1.11 12.39 -1.42
C GLU A 55 -2.62 12.45 -1.13
N LYS A 56 -3.28 11.30 -0.97
CA LYS A 56 -4.72 11.27 -0.70
C LYS A 56 -5.09 11.85 0.66
N LEU A 57 -4.27 11.61 1.69
CA LEU A 57 -4.49 12.14 3.02
C LEU A 57 -4.25 13.65 3.06
N ALA A 58 -3.21 14.16 2.39
CA ALA A 58 -2.96 15.59 2.27
C ALA A 58 -4.12 16.33 1.58
N VAL A 59 -4.71 15.73 0.54
CA VAL A 59 -5.91 16.26 -0.12
C VAL A 59 -7.13 16.23 0.82
N LYS A 60 -7.28 15.18 1.63
CA LYS A 60 -8.40 15.05 2.59
C LYS A 60 -8.30 16.05 3.75
N GLU A 61 -7.09 16.42 4.19
CA GLU A 61 -6.87 17.45 5.21
C GLU A 61 -7.11 18.88 4.69
N THR A 62 -6.79 19.16 3.42
CA THR A 62 -7.02 20.47 2.80
C THR A 62 -8.50 20.84 2.66
N ILE A 63 -9.40 19.85 2.58
CA ILE A 63 -10.85 20.06 2.37
C ILE A 63 -11.61 20.13 3.71
N ARG A 64 -10.91 20.05 4.85
CA ARG A 64 -11.52 19.96 6.19
C ARG A 64 -11.49 21.26 6.97
#